data_AF-A0A5E4GGU6-F1
#
_entry.id   AF-A0A5E4GGU6-F1
#
_cell.length_a   1.000
_cell.length_b   1.000
_cell.length_c   1.000
_cell.angle_alpha   90.00
_cell.angle_beta   90.00
_cell.angle_gamma   90.00
#
_symmetry.space_group_name_H-M   'P 1'
#
loop_
_entity.id
_entity.type
_entity.pdbx_description
1 polymer ?
#
loop_
_entity_poly.entity_id
_entity_poly.type
_entity_poly.pdbx_seq_one_letter_code
_entity_poly.pdbx_strand_id
1 'polypeptide(L)'
;TNYNLEDLDEESLAYVNRLFSERYKQWKSDLHHHFEAFDDPQVALQEGCPKELEGREDSWAWLCAHFQAPAFVNKAKVNKGNRKKKTLLHHSGSRPFSYRMDARR
;
A
#
# COMPACT_ATOMS: atom_id res chain seq x y z
N THR A 1 3.06 -0.17 -24.51
CA THR A 1 1.73 -0.58 -24.99
C THR A 1 0.78 0.56 -24.73
N ASN A 2 0.17 1.13 -25.77
CA ASN A 2 -0.81 2.20 -25.62
C ASN A 2 -2.20 1.56 -25.63
N TYR A 3 -2.76 1.31 -24.45
CA TYR A 3 -4.10 0.73 -24.34
C TYR A 3 -5.11 1.86 -24.54
N ASN A 4 -5.96 1.76 -25.57
CA ASN A 4 -7.08 2.67 -25.71
C ASN A 4 -8.09 2.37 -24.61
N LEU A 5 -8.27 3.31 -23.68
CA LEU A 5 -9.22 3.23 -22.57
C LEU A 5 -10.50 4.03 -22.84
N GLU A 6 -10.59 4.73 -23.98
CA GLU A 6 -11.70 5.63 -24.32
C GLU A 6 -12.98 4.88 -24.69
N ASP A 7 -12.85 3.64 -25.18
CA ASP A 7 -13.97 2.81 -25.65
C ASP A 7 -14.48 1.80 -24.59
N LEU A 8 -14.08 1.95 -23.32
CA LEU A 8 -14.55 1.07 -22.25
C LEU A 8 -15.99 1.41 -21.86
N ASP A 9 -16.83 0.39 -21.70
CA ASP A 9 -18.12 0.56 -21.04
C ASP A 9 -17.95 0.95 -19.56
N GLU A 10 -19.02 1.46 -18.95
CA GLU A 10 -18.98 1.97 -17.59
C GLU A 10 -18.61 0.90 -16.54
N GLU A 11 -19.04 -0.35 -16.73
CA GLU A 11 -18.73 -1.46 -15.82
C GLU A 11 -17.24 -1.81 -15.89
N SER A 12 -16.70 -1.93 -17.11
CA SER A 12 -15.29 -2.17 -17.38
C SER A 12 -14.41 -1.05 -16.84
N LEU A 13 -14.81 0.22 -17.03
CA LEU A 13 -14.09 1.38 -16.49
C LEU A 13 -14.08 1.37 -14.97
N ALA A 14 -15.21 1.10 -14.32
CA ALA A 14 -15.31 0.98 -12.87
C ALA A 14 -14.42 -0.15 -12.33
N TYR A 15 -14.41 -1.29 -13.01
CA TYR A 15 -13.56 -2.43 -12.66
C TYR A 15 -12.06 -2.08 -12.73
N VAL A 16 -11.63 -1.46 -13.83
CA VAL A 16 -10.23 -1.07 -14.03
C VAL A 16 -9.81 0.01 -13.01
N ASN A 17 -10.66 1.01 -12.76
CA ASN A 17 -10.39 2.03 -11.74
C ASN A 17 -10.27 1.44 -10.34
N ARG A 18 -11.08 0.43 -10.01
CA ARG A 18 -10.93 -0.33 -8.76
C ARG A 18 -9.57 -1.02 -8.69
N LEU A 19 -9.15 -1.70 -9.76
CA LEU A 19 -7.85 -2.36 -9.81
C LEU A 19 -6.69 -1.36 -9.64
N PHE A 20 -6.73 -0.23 -10.34
CA PHE A 20 -5.72 0.82 -10.19
C PHE A 20 -5.72 1.41 -8.79
N SER A 21 -6.89 1.62 -8.18
CA SER A 21 -7.00 2.10 -6.80
C SER A 21 -6.36 1.12 -5.81
N GLU A 22 -6.59 -0.18 -5.95
CA GLU A 22 -5.96 -1.19 -5.09
C GLU A 22 -4.44 -1.27 -5.31
N ARG A 23 -3.98 -1.22 -6.56
CA ARG A 23 -2.54 -1.19 -6.88
C ARG A 23 -1.86 0.07 -6.34
N TYR A 24 -2.51 1.22 -6.45
CA TYR A 24 -2.02 2.48 -5.91
C TYR A 24 -1.94 2.44 -4.38
N LYS A 25 -2.95 1.88 -3.70
CA LYS A 25 -2.91 1.69 -2.23
C LYS A 25 -1.73 0.81 -1.81
N GLN A 26 -1.50 -0.30 -2.52
CA GLN A 26 -0.39 -1.20 -2.24
C GLN A 26 0.95 -0.49 -2.47
N TRP A 27 1.15 0.12 -3.63
CA TRP A 27 2.35 0.89 -3.97
C TRP A 27 2.66 1.97 -2.93
N LYS A 28 1.65 2.74 -2.51
CA LYS A 28 1.82 3.75 -1.47
C LYS A 28 2.17 3.16 -0.10
N SER A 29 1.62 1.98 0.24
CA SER A 29 1.98 1.27 1.47
C SER A 29 3.41 0.79 1.46
N ASP A 30 3.88 0.27 0.32
CA ASP A 30 5.25 -0.22 0.16
C ASP A 30 6.26 0.93 0.30
N LEU A 31 5.96 2.09 -0.31
CA LEU A 31 6.77 3.30 -0.16
C LEU A 31 6.77 3.86 1.26
N HIS A 32 5.65 3.77 1.97
CA HIS A 32 5.60 4.16 3.38
C HIS A 32 6.44 3.24 4.27
N HIS A 33 6.42 1.92 4.03
CA HIS A 33 7.29 1.00 4.76
C HIS A 33 8.77 1.24 4.46
N HIS A 34 9.11 1.55 3.20
CA HIS A 34 10.46 1.94 2.83
C HIS A 34 10.90 3.22 3.56
N PHE A 35 10.03 4.23 3.63
CA PHE A 35 10.27 5.45 4.41
C PHE A 35 10.46 5.16 5.91
N GLU A 36 9.64 4.29 6.51
CA GLU A 36 9.75 3.89 7.93
C GLU A 36 11.02 3.08 8.25
N ALA A 37 11.76 2.60 7.24
CA ALA A 37 13.03 1.89 7.46
C ALA A 37 14.19 2.83 7.86
N PHE A 38 13.99 4.14 7.74
CA PHE A 38 14.96 5.16 8.14
C PHE A 38 14.57 5.77 9.49
N ASP A 39 15.54 5.88 10.39
CA ASP A 39 15.32 6.49 11.72
C ASP A 39 15.13 8.02 11.63
N ASP A 40 15.77 8.66 10.64
CA ASP A 40 15.71 10.10 10.41
C ASP A 40 14.97 10.40 9.08
N PRO A 41 13.82 11.10 9.13
CA PRO A 41 13.11 11.56 7.94
C PRO A 41 13.94 12.41 6.97
N GLN A 42 14.96 13.12 7.44
CA GLN A 42 15.85 13.90 6.57
C GLN A 42 16.77 12.99 5.77
N VAL A 43 17.29 11.92 6.38
CA VAL A 43 18.07 10.89 5.68
C VAL A 43 17.19 10.16 4.68
N ALA A 44 15.95 9.81 5.05
CA ALA A 44 14.99 9.20 4.13
C ALA A 44 14.70 10.07 2.90
N LEU A 45 14.62 11.39 3.08
CA LEU A 45 14.39 12.35 2.00
C LEU A 45 15.60 12.43 1.04
N GLN A 46 16.81 12.49 1.59
CA GLN A 46 18.03 12.73 0.80
C GLN A 46 18.57 11.46 0.13
N GLU A 47 18.59 10.34 0.85
CA GLU A 47 19.24 9.10 0.42
C GLU A 47 18.25 7.95 0.21
N GLY A 48 17.00 8.13 0.65
CA GLY A 48 15.99 7.09 0.63
C GLY A 48 15.16 7.01 -0.65
N CYS A 49 15.45 7.77 -1.70
CA CYS A 49 14.68 7.71 -2.95
C CYS A 49 14.77 6.30 -3.58
N PRO A 50 13.64 5.58 -3.75
CA PRO A 50 13.65 4.27 -4.39
C PRO A 50 14.06 4.38 -5.86
N LYS A 51 14.70 3.32 -6.40
CA LYS A 51 15.14 3.28 -7.81
C LYS A 51 13.99 3.51 -8.80
N GLU A 52 12.77 3.09 -8.45
CA GLU A 52 11.58 3.28 -9.27
C GLU A 52 11.20 4.76 -9.44
N LEU A 53 11.68 5.63 -8.54
CA LEU A 53 11.50 7.07 -8.54
C LEU A 53 12.77 7.85 -8.88
N GLU A 54 13.83 7.18 -9.33
CA GLU A 54 15.03 7.84 -9.85
C GLU A 54 14.67 8.76 -11.03
N GLY A 55 15.16 10.01 -11.01
CA GLY A 55 14.75 11.07 -11.94
C GLY A 55 13.39 11.70 -11.66
N ARG A 56 12.74 11.33 -10.54
CA ARG A 56 11.47 11.88 -10.02
C ARG A 56 11.60 12.17 -8.52
N GLU A 57 12.71 12.78 -8.13
CA GLU A 57 13.05 13.08 -6.74
C GLU A 57 12.03 14.03 -6.09
N ASP A 58 11.41 14.91 -6.90
CA ASP A 58 10.31 15.77 -6.48
C ASP A 58 9.09 14.97 -5.99
N SER A 59 8.78 13.87 -6.68
CA SER A 59 7.69 12.96 -6.33
C SER A 59 8.00 12.22 -5.02
N TRP A 60 9.26 11.81 -4.82
CA TRP A 60 9.69 11.23 -3.55
C TRP A 60 9.61 12.25 -2.41
N ALA A 61 10.08 13.47 -2.62
CA ALA A 61 10.01 14.54 -1.63
C ALA A 61 8.56 14.85 -1.22
N TRP A 62 7.64 14.89 -2.18
CA TRP A 62 6.22 15.04 -1.91
C TRP A 62 5.66 13.89 -1.07
N LEU A 63 6.05 12.64 -1.35
CA LEU A 63 5.64 11.47 -0.56
C LEU A 63 6.19 11.50 0.86
N CYS A 64 7.47 11.85 1.06
CA CYS A 64 8.07 12.02 2.38
C CYS A 64 7.33 13.08 3.20
N ALA A 65 7.01 14.23 2.59
CA ALA A 65 6.21 15.27 3.24
C ALA A 65 4.80 14.76 3.58
N HIS A 66 4.18 13.99 2.69
CA HIS A 66 2.88 13.40 2.91
C HIS A 66 2.87 12.39 4.08
N PHE A 67 3.89 11.55 4.19
CA PHE A 67 4.01 10.57 5.28
C PHE A 67 4.21 11.23 6.64
N GLN A 68 4.90 12.37 6.68
CA GLN A 68 5.10 13.16 7.90
C GLN A 68 3.90 14.03 8.27
N ALA A 69 2.98 14.28 7.34
CA ALA A 69 1.82 15.12 7.59
C ALA A 69 0.97 14.60 8.76
N PRO A 70 0.57 15.45 9.73
CA PRO A 70 -0.15 15.00 10.94
C PRO A 70 -1.40 14.17 10.63
N ALA A 71 -2.14 14.53 9.57
CA ALA A 71 -3.32 13.80 9.14
C ALA A 71 -3.00 12.35 8.75
N PHE A 72 -1.88 12.13 8.05
CA PHE A 72 -1.44 10.80 7.64
C PHE A 72 -0.94 10.01 8.86
N VAL A 73 -0.06 10.59 9.66
CA VAL A 73 0.50 9.94 10.87
C VAL A 73 -0.61 9.49 11.82
N ASN A 74 -1.60 10.33 12.07
CA ASN A 74 -2.74 10.00 12.93
C ASN A 74 -3.54 8.82 12.36
N LYS A 75 -3.82 8.84 11.05
CA LYS A 75 -4.54 7.75 10.37
C LYS A 75 -3.74 6.44 10.39
N ALA A 76 -2.43 6.51 10.15
CA ALA A 76 -1.54 5.34 10.19
C ALA A 76 -1.50 4.70 11.58
N LYS A 77 -1.38 5.51 12.65
CA LYS A 77 -1.44 5.04 14.04
C LYS A 77 -2.74 4.31 14.36
N VAL A 78 -3.89 4.90 14.00
CA VAL A 78 -5.21 4.27 14.18
C VAL A 78 -5.30 2.97 13.38
N ASN A 79 -4.87 2.97 12.11
CA ASN A 79 -4.90 1.78 11.26
C ASN A 79 -4.03 0.64 11.82
N LYS A 80 -2.82 0.95 12.32
CA LYS A 80 -1.92 -0.03 12.97
C LYS A 80 -2.58 -0.63 14.21
N GLY A 81 -3.22 0.21 15.04
CA GLY A 81 -4.01 -0.23 16.19
C GLY A 81 -5.18 -1.15 15.79
N ASN A 82 -5.94 -0.77 14.77
CA ASN A 82 -7.06 -1.57 14.25
C ASN A 82 -6.57 -2.91 13.66
N ARG A 83 -5.42 -2.92 12.96
CA ARG A 83 -4.81 -4.13 12.44
C ARG A 83 -4.35 -5.07 13.56
N LYS A 84 -3.79 -4.55 14.65
CA LYS A 84 -3.40 -5.34 15.84
C LYS A 84 -4.61 -5.96 16.56
N LYS A 85 -5.79 -5.32 16.49
CA LYS A 85 -7.05 -5.85 17.06
C LYS A 85 -7.66 -6.97 16.21
N LYS A 86 -7.25 -7.16 14.95
CA LYS A 86 -7.72 -8.29 14.14
C LYS A 86 -7.12 -9.59 14.69
N THR A 87 -7.97 -10.50 15.14
CA THR A 87 -7.59 -11.81 15.68
C THR A 87 -7.33 -12.85 14.61
N LEU A 88 -7.81 -12.62 13.38
CA LEU A 88 -7.56 -13.48 12.23
C LEU A 88 -6.23 -13.12 11.57
N LEU A 89 -5.21 -13.96 11.76
CA LEU A 89 -4.00 -13.94 10.95
C LEU A 89 -4.35 -14.43 9.54
N HIS A 90 -4.54 -13.49 8.62
CA HIS A 90 -4.65 -13.80 7.19
C HIS A 90 -3.24 -14.04 6.62
N HIS A 91 -2.61 -15.16 6.99
CA HIS A 91 -1.46 -15.70 6.25
C HIS A 91 -1.86 -16.75 5.21
N SER A 92 -3.16 -16.97 5.03
CA SER A 92 -3.66 -17.92 4.04
C SER A 92 -4.02 -17.16 2.77
N GLY A 93 -3.20 -17.31 1.73
CA GLY A 93 -3.76 -17.47 0.39
C GLY A 93 -4.84 -18.55 0.41
N SER A 94 -5.64 -18.64 -0.65
CA SER A 94 -6.72 -19.62 -0.84
C SER A 94 -6.38 -21.03 -0.30
N ARG A 95 -6.66 -21.29 0.99
CA ARG A 95 -6.65 -22.64 1.58
C ARG A 95 -8.11 -23.09 1.60
N PRO A 96 -8.48 -24.17 0.88
CA PRO A 96 -9.86 -24.62 0.84
C PRO A 96 -10.30 -25.09 2.23
N PHE A 97 -11.60 -24.94 2.46
CA PHE A 97 -12.36 -25.15 3.69
C PHE A 97 -12.11 -26.49 4.43
N SER A 98 -11.45 -27.47 3.83
CA SER A 98 -11.33 -28.83 4.37
C SER A 98 -10.39 -29.00 5.57
N TYR A 99 -9.46 -28.08 5.85
CA TYR A 99 -8.49 -28.26 6.94
C TYR A 99 -8.93 -27.70 8.31
N ARG A 100 -10.25 -27.58 8.56
CA ARG A 100 -10.80 -27.19 9.88
C ARG A 100 -11.36 -28.37 10.70
N MET A 101 -11.41 -29.58 10.14
CA MET A 101 -12.07 -30.72 10.81
C MET A 101 -11.11 -31.66 11.58
N ASP A 102 -9.81 -31.66 11.29
CA ASP A 102 -8.89 -32.67 11.86
C ASP A 102 -8.22 -32.27 13.19
N ALA A 103 -8.44 -31.06 13.69
CA ALA A 103 -7.87 -30.61 14.98
C ALA A 103 -8.78 -30.93 16.20
N ARG A 104 -9.80 -31.78 16.02
CA ARG A 104 -10.68 -32.25 17.11
C ARG A 104 -10.83 -33.77 17.05
N ARG A 105 -9.79 -34.49 17.46
CA ARG A 105 -9.87 -35.85 17.99
C ARG A 105 -8.82 -36.03 19.07
#